data_AF-A0A4R2PLM8-F1
#
_entry.id   AF-A0A4R2PLM8-F1
#
_cell.length_a   1.000
_cell.length_b   1.000
_cell.length_c   1.000
_cell.angle_alpha   90.00
_cell.angle_beta   90.00
_cell.angle_gamma   90.00
#
_symmetry.space_group_name_H-M   'P 1'
#
loop_
_entity.id
_entity.type
_entity.pdbx_description
1 polymer ?
#
loop_
_entity_poly.entity_id
_entity_poly.type
_entity_poly.pdbx_seq_one_letter_code
_entity_poly.pdbx_strand_id
1 'polypeptide(L)'
;MTGVVISLPTAAKRKVKQNRNQAARAAKAGLPKLEVEYVYPTIREAMRTAATLIKLGPSPERELLTALCFALDDDARARVEAFLALGVAAQRESAIDARAIFKASRPNVGEKYDLEIALRLLLERAENQL
;
A
#
# COMPACT_ATOMS: atom_id res chain seq x y z
N MET A 1 -51.56 15.53 -24.53
CA MET A 1 -51.33 16.69 -23.63
C MET A 1 -49.84 16.75 -23.33
N THR A 2 -49.13 17.70 -23.92
CA THR A 2 -47.68 17.90 -23.75
C THR A 2 -47.43 18.72 -22.49
N GLY A 3 -46.96 18.07 -21.42
CA GLY A 3 -46.62 18.74 -20.17
C GLY A 3 -45.37 19.59 -20.32
N VAL A 4 -45.51 20.92 -20.23
CA VAL A 4 -44.38 21.84 -20.22
C VAL A 4 -43.73 21.78 -18.83
N VAL A 5 -42.52 21.23 -18.75
CA VAL A 5 -41.72 21.24 -17.52
C VAL A 5 -41.07 22.62 -17.41
N ILE A 6 -41.55 23.44 -16.48
CA ILE A 6 -40.97 24.75 -16.17
C ILE A 6 -39.89 24.54 -15.11
N SER A 7 -38.62 24.70 -15.48
CA SER A 7 -37.52 24.68 -14.51
C SER A 7 -37.52 25.98 -13.70
N LEU A 8 -37.59 25.84 -12.37
CA LEU A 8 -37.42 26.99 -11.47
C LEU A 8 -35.98 27.49 -11.57
N PRO A 9 -35.74 28.81 -11.49
CA PRO A 9 -34.38 29.35 -11.48
C PRO A 9 -33.66 28.82 -10.25
N THR A 10 -32.77 27.85 -10.43
CA THR A 10 -31.90 27.33 -9.36
C THR A 10 -31.15 28.51 -8.78
N ALA A 11 -31.38 28.80 -7.50
CA ALA A 11 -30.74 29.90 -6.80
C ALA A 11 -29.23 29.90 -7.06
N ALA A 12 -28.74 30.97 -7.71
CA ALA A 12 -27.32 31.13 -8.00
C ALA A 12 -26.51 30.87 -6.72
N LYS A 13 -25.44 30.06 -6.81
CA LYS A 13 -24.54 29.77 -5.69
C LYS A 13 -24.15 31.10 -5.02
N ARG A 14 -24.67 31.36 -3.81
CA ARG A 14 -24.31 32.56 -3.05
C ARG A 14 -22.81 32.53 -2.82
N LYS A 15 -22.07 33.43 -3.48
CA LYS A 15 -20.64 33.64 -3.20
C LYS A 15 -20.52 34.25 -1.81
N VAL A 16 -20.41 33.40 -0.77
CA VAL A 16 -20.17 33.85 0.60
C VAL A 16 -18.76 34.45 0.66
N LYS A 17 -18.68 35.79 0.78
CA LYS A 17 -17.42 36.51 0.98
C LYS A 17 -16.93 36.25 2.42
N GLN A 18 -16.08 35.24 2.60
CA GLN A 18 -15.42 34.95 3.88
C GLN A 18 -14.18 35.84 4.06
N ASN A 19 -14.38 37.14 4.31
CA ASN A 19 -13.28 38.12 4.44
C ASN A 19 -12.29 37.75 5.57
N ARG A 20 -12.79 37.16 6.67
CA ARG A 20 -11.94 36.78 7.82
C ARG A 20 -10.97 35.62 7.53
N ASN A 21 -11.31 34.74 6.58
CA ASN A 21 -10.47 33.59 6.23
C ASN A 21 -9.55 33.87 5.02
N GLN A 22 -9.55 35.10 4.50
CA GLN A 22 -8.77 35.46 3.32
C GLN A 22 -7.26 35.35 3.59
N ALA A 23 -6.80 35.83 4.76
CA ALA A 23 -5.41 35.72 5.17
C ALA A 23 -4.98 34.25 5.34
N ALA A 24 -5.82 33.41 5.96
CA ALA A 24 -5.53 31.99 6.13
C ALA A 24 -5.47 31.23 4.79
N ARG A 25 -6.31 31.58 3.82
CA ARG A 25 -6.26 31.00 2.47
C ARG A 25 -5.04 31.46 1.67
N ALA A 26 -4.68 32.74 1.78
CA ALA A 26 -3.47 33.27 1.17
C ALA A 26 -2.21 32.61 1.73
N ALA A 27 -2.16 32.41 3.06
CA ALA A 27 -1.09 31.65 3.71
C ALA A 27 -1.03 30.19 3.21
N LYS A 28 -2.19 29.53 3.06
CA LYS A 28 -2.26 28.15 2.54
C LYS A 28 -1.86 28.04 1.07
N ALA A 29 -2.09 29.08 0.27
CA ALA A 29 -1.68 29.13 -1.14
C ALA A 29 -0.17 29.33 -1.32
N GLY A 30 0.51 29.90 -0.31
CA GLY A 30 1.97 30.07 -0.29
C GLY A 30 2.74 28.91 0.35
N LEU A 31 2.04 27.97 1.00
CA LEU A 31 2.69 26.75 1.48
C LEU A 31 3.08 25.89 0.28
N PRO A 32 4.33 25.38 0.20
CA PRO A 32 4.65 24.34 -0.75
C PRO A 32 3.66 23.20 -0.53
N LYS A 33 2.99 22.76 -1.60
CA LYS A 33 2.28 21.47 -1.53
C LYS A 33 3.34 20.46 -1.13
N LEU A 34 3.20 19.89 0.07
CA LEU A 34 3.89 18.65 0.37
C LEU A 34 3.40 17.65 -0.68
N GLU A 35 4.24 17.36 -1.67
CA GLU A 35 4.10 16.18 -2.53
C GLU A 35 4.41 14.91 -1.73
N VAL A 36 3.89 14.85 -0.50
CA VAL A 36 3.92 13.65 0.30
C VAL A 36 2.65 12.92 -0.09
N GLU A 37 2.80 12.00 -1.02
CA GLU A 37 1.77 11.04 -1.33
C GLU A 37 1.46 10.27 -0.05
N TYR A 38 0.23 10.40 0.43
CA TYR A 38 -0.21 9.73 1.64
C TYR A 38 -0.26 8.23 1.38
N VAL A 39 0.58 7.47 2.08
CA VAL A 39 0.56 6.01 2.03
C VAL A 39 -0.17 5.46 3.25
N TYR A 40 -1.21 4.67 3.01
CA TYR A 40 -1.97 4.03 4.08
C TYR A 40 -1.07 3.14 4.96
N PRO A 41 -1.37 2.99 6.26
CA PRO A 41 -0.58 2.17 7.17
C PRO A 41 -0.36 0.72 6.69
N THR A 42 -1.39 0.08 6.15
CA THR A 42 -1.31 -1.31 5.66
C THR A 42 -0.37 -1.45 4.47
N ILE A 43 -0.43 -0.50 3.53
CA ILE A 43 0.50 -0.42 2.41
C ILE A 43 1.93 -0.19 2.90
N ARG A 44 2.14 0.67 3.92
CA ARG A 44 3.48 0.88 4.51
C ARG A 44 4.07 -0.40 5.12
N GLU A 45 3.24 -1.24 5.73
CA GLU A 45 3.67 -2.54 6.23
C GLU A 45 4.02 -3.50 5.08
N ALA A 46 3.17 -3.55 4.05
CA ALA A 46 3.40 -4.33 2.84
C ALA A 46 4.66 -3.89 2.08
N MET A 47 5.03 -2.60 2.11
CA MET A 47 6.27 -2.08 1.52
C MET A 47 7.53 -2.74 2.06
N ARG A 48 7.56 -3.14 3.33
CA ARG A 48 8.73 -3.86 3.89
C ARG A 48 8.88 -5.23 3.23
N THR A 49 7.77 -5.97 3.16
CA THR A 49 7.71 -7.27 2.49
C THR A 49 8.07 -7.14 1.01
N ALA A 50 7.49 -6.17 0.33
CA ALA A 50 7.75 -5.89 -1.09
C ALA A 50 9.22 -5.54 -1.35
N ALA A 51 9.83 -4.71 -0.50
CA ALA A 51 11.25 -4.37 -0.61
C ALA A 51 12.16 -5.60 -0.47
N THR A 52 11.85 -6.50 0.48
CA THR A 52 12.56 -7.77 0.63
C THR A 52 12.40 -8.64 -0.62
N LEU A 53 11.19 -8.75 -1.16
CA LEU A 53 10.91 -9.54 -2.36
C LEU A 53 11.60 -9.01 -3.63
N ILE A 54 11.75 -7.68 -3.73
CA ILE A 54 12.52 -7.04 -4.81
C ILE A 54 14.02 -7.36 -4.65
N LYS A 55 14.56 -7.21 -3.43
CA LYS A 55 15.99 -7.47 -3.13
C LYS A 55 16.39 -8.92 -3.44
N LEU A 56 15.53 -9.88 -3.12
CA LEU A 56 15.78 -11.31 -3.38
C LEU A 56 15.95 -11.65 -4.86
N GLY A 57 15.26 -10.94 -5.75
CA GLY A 57 15.22 -11.27 -7.18
C GLY A 57 14.57 -12.64 -7.47
N PRO A 58 14.51 -13.05 -8.75
CA PRO A 58 14.08 -14.38 -9.13
C PRO A 58 15.19 -15.41 -8.88
N SER A 59 14.88 -16.50 -8.17
CA SER A 59 15.80 -17.63 -7.97
C SER A 59 15.02 -18.95 -7.88
N PRO A 60 15.62 -20.09 -8.28
CA PRO A 60 14.96 -21.40 -8.18
C PRO A 60 14.57 -21.77 -6.74
N GLU A 61 15.42 -21.41 -5.77
CA GLU A 61 15.18 -21.64 -4.34
C GLU A 61 13.93 -20.90 -3.84
N ARG A 62 13.73 -19.66 -4.31
CA ARG A 62 12.54 -18.87 -4.00
C ARG A 62 11.29 -19.50 -4.60
N GLU A 63 11.34 -19.94 -5.85
CA GLU A 63 10.19 -20.59 -6.51
C GLU A 63 9.81 -21.88 -5.79
N LEU A 64 10.81 -22.70 -5.42
CA LEU A 64 10.60 -23.92 -4.64
C LEU A 64 10.00 -23.61 -3.27
N LEU A 65 10.54 -22.64 -2.53
CA LEU A 65 10.00 -22.23 -1.23
C LEU A 65 8.55 -21.74 -1.35
N THR A 66 8.25 -20.97 -2.40
CA THR A 66 6.89 -20.48 -2.67
C THR A 66 5.93 -21.64 -2.91
N ALA A 67 6.33 -22.63 -3.73
CA ALA A 67 5.56 -23.83 -3.98
C ALA A 67 5.31 -24.64 -2.71
N LEU A 68 6.34 -24.81 -1.86
CA LEU A 68 6.23 -25.47 -0.57
C LEU A 68 5.23 -24.74 0.34
N CYS A 69 5.37 -23.42 0.48
CA CYS A 69 4.45 -22.61 1.29
C CYS A 69 3.00 -22.69 0.80
N PHE A 70 2.79 -22.83 -0.51
CA PHE A 70 1.47 -22.99 -1.10
C PHE A 70 0.85 -24.38 -0.85
N ALA A 71 1.67 -25.41 -0.65
CA ALA A 71 1.21 -26.77 -0.37
C ALA A 71 0.89 -27.03 1.11
N LEU A 72 1.35 -26.18 2.02
CA LEU A 72 1.10 -26.34 3.47
C LEU A 72 -0.38 -26.15 3.82
N ASP A 73 -0.83 -26.93 4.79
CA ASP A 73 -2.09 -26.73 5.50
C ASP A 73 -1.98 -25.59 6.53
N ASP A 74 -3.12 -25.13 7.05
CA ASP A 74 -3.14 -23.96 7.94
C ASP A 74 -2.40 -24.23 9.28
N ASP A 75 -2.46 -25.46 9.78
CA ASP A 75 -1.78 -25.88 11.01
C ASP A 75 -0.25 -25.94 10.85
N ALA A 76 0.28 -26.43 9.73
CA ALA A 76 1.71 -26.38 9.48
C ALA A 76 2.15 -24.94 9.18
N ARG A 77 1.33 -24.14 8.50
CA ARG A 77 1.61 -22.72 8.27
C ARG A 77 1.78 -21.96 9.59
N ALA A 78 0.89 -22.15 10.56
CA ALA A 78 1.01 -21.51 11.87
C ALA A 78 2.33 -21.87 12.59
N ARG A 79 2.75 -23.15 12.52
CA ARG A 79 4.01 -23.62 13.10
C ARG A 79 5.23 -23.03 12.40
N VAL A 80 5.22 -22.99 11.06
CA VAL A 80 6.28 -22.37 10.27
C VAL A 80 6.38 -20.89 10.57
N GLU A 81 5.24 -20.18 10.66
CA GLU A 81 5.24 -18.76 11.02
C GLU A 81 5.85 -18.52 12.40
N ALA A 82 5.47 -19.30 13.41
CA ALA A 82 6.03 -19.19 14.75
C ALA A 82 7.56 -19.40 14.75
N PHE A 83 8.04 -20.41 14.00
CA PHE A 83 9.47 -20.67 13.87
C PHE A 83 10.22 -19.55 13.15
N LEU A 84 9.65 -19.02 12.06
CA LEU A 84 10.22 -17.90 11.33
C LEU A 84 10.21 -16.61 12.16
N ALA A 85 9.18 -16.37 12.98
CA ALA A 85 9.07 -15.21 13.84
C ALA A 85 10.23 -15.13 14.85
N LEU A 86 10.65 -16.26 15.42
CA LEU A 86 11.83 -16.33 16.30
C LEU A 86 13.11 -15.92 15.56
N GLY A 87 13.30 -16.42 14.33
CA GLY A 87 14.44 -16.06 13.49
C GLY A 87 14.47 -14.57 13.11
N VAL A 88 13.29 -13.99 12.85
CA VAL A 88 13.16 -12.55 12.57
C VAL A 88 13.44 -11.71 13.81
N ALA A 89 12.99 -12.14 15.00
CA ALA A 89 13.32 -11.46 16.24
C ALA A 89 14.83 -11.45 16.51
N ALA A 90 15.53 -12.53 16.12
CA ALA A 90 16.98 -12.64 16.16
C ALA A 90 17.70 -11.93 14.98
N GLN A 91 16.99 -11.17 14.13
CA GLN A 91 17.55 -10.46 12.97
C GLN A 91 18.30 -11.35 11.97
N ARG A 92 17.90 -12.62 11.85
CA ARG A 92 18.48 -13.53 10.86
C ARG A 92 17.93 -13.21 9.47
N GLU A 93 18.80 -12.76 8.56
CA GLU A 93 18.41 -12.35 7.20
C GLU A 93 17.62 -13.44 6.46
N SER A 94 18.09 -14.69 6.49
CA SER A 94 17.38 -15.81 5.86
C SER A 94 15.98 -16.06 6.43
N ALA A 95 15.73 -15.73 7.71
CA ALA A 95 14.40 -15.82 8.30
C ALA A 95 13.50 -14.66 7.86
N ILE A 96 14.07 -13.46 7.68
CA ILE A 96 13.36 -12.28 7.18
C ILE A 96 12.91 -12.54 5.73
N ASP A 97 13.82 -13.05 4.90
CA ASP A 97 13.57 -13.39 3.51
C ASP A 97 12.51 -14.50 3.37
N ALA A 98 12.68 -15.60 4.11
CA ALA A 98 11.72 -16.69 4.13
C ALA A 98 10.34 -16.25 4.63
N ARG A 99 10.28 -15.37 5.64
CA ARG A 99 9.01 -14.84 6.15
C ARG A 99 8.32 -13.95 5.12
N ALA A 100 9.06 -13.16 4.35
CA ALA A 100 8.49 -12.35 3.29
C ALA A 100 7.84 -13.22 2.20
N ILE A 101 8.52 -14.28 1.77
CA ILE A 101 7.98 -15.27 0.81
C ILE A 101 6.76 -15.99 1.41
N PHE A 102 6.86 -16.43 2.67
CA PHE A 102 5.78 -17.11 3.36
C PHE A 102 4.49 -16.28 3.42
N LYS A 103 4.59 -14.99 3.76
CA LYS A 103 3.45 -14.06 3.77
C LYS A 103 2.88 -13.81 2.37
N ALA A 104 3.74 -13.69 1.37
CA ALA A 104 3.32 -13.45 -0.01
C ALA A 104 2.71 -14.68 -0.72
N SER A 105 2.89 -15.89 -0.18
CA SER A 105 2.43 -17.13 -0.83
C SER A 105 0.90 -17.35 -0.79
N ARG A 106 0.22 -16.92 0.27
CA ARG A 106 -1.24 -17.02 0.43
C ARG A 106 -1.80 -15.78 1.12
N PRO A 107 -1.75 -14.61 0.46
CA PRO A 107 -2.31 -13.39 1.02
C PRO A 107 -3.83 -13.45 0.97
N ASN A 108 -4.49 -12.78 1.92
CA ASN A 108 -5.90 -12.46 1.76
C ASN A 108 -6.10 -11.41 0.65
N VAL A 109 -7.35 -11.16 0.24
CA VAL A 109 -7.65 -10.23 -0.87
C VAL A 109 -7.09 -8.83 -0.61
N GLY A 110 -7.22 -8.31 0.62
CA GLY A 110 -6.72 -6.98 0.98
C GLY A 110 -5.19 -6.92 0.97
N GLU A 111 -4.53 -7.91 1.56
CA GLU A 111 -3.07 -8.04 1.57
C GLU A 111 -2.50 -8.13 0.17
N LYS A 112 -3.20 -8.81 -0.75
CA LYS A 112 -2.81 -8.87 -2.15
C LYS A 112 -2.82 -7.49 -2.79
N TYR A 113 -3.90 -6.73 -2.63
CA TYR A 113 -3.98 -5.35 -3.14
C TYR A 113 -2.91 -4.45 -2.51
N ASP A 114 -2.72 -4.53 -1.20
CA ASP A 114 -1.72 -3.72 -0.50
C ASP A 114 -0.30 -4.05 -0.98
N LEU A 115 0.00 -5.33 -1.22
CA LEU A 115 1.29 -5.77 -1.75
C LEU A 115 1.53 -5.31 -3.19
N GLU A 116 0.50 -5.37 -4.05
CA GLU A 116 0.57 -4.89 -5.43
C GLU A 116 0.83 -3.37 -5.50
N ILE A 117 0.10 -2.59 -4.70
CA ILE A 117 0.31 -1.14 -4.60
C ILE A 117 1.71 -0.85 -4.06
N ALA A 118 2.15 -1.57 -3.01
CA ALA A 118 3.47 -1.40 -2.43
C ALA A 118 4.60 -1.68 -3.42
N LEU A 119 4.49 -2.77 -4.20
CA LEU A 119 5.46 -3.10 -5.27
C LEU A 119 5.51 -2.00 -6.33
N ARG A 120 4.34 -1.53 -6.80
CA ARG A 120 4.27 -0.45 -7.79
C ARG A 120 4.95 0.82 -7.29
N LEU A 121 4.61 1.28 -6.09
CA LEU A 121 5.18 2.49 -5.50
C LEU A 121 6.71 2.39 -5.31
N LEU A 122 7.22 1.20 -4.97
CA LEU A 122 8.66 0.99 -4.82
C LEU A 122 9.39 1.00 -6.17
N LEU A 123 8.80 0.42 -7.21
CA LEU A 123 9.37 0.41 -8.56
C LEU A 123 9.37 1.82 -9.16
N GLU A 124 8.25 2.55 -9.06
CA GLU A 124 8.16 3.95 -9.52
C GLU A 124 9.18 4.86 -8.80
N ARG A 125 9.43 4.62 -7.51
CA ARG A 125 10.47 5.35 -6.77
C ARG A 125 11.88 5.02 -7.24
N ALA A 126 12.15 3.77 -7.60
CA ALA A 126 13.45 3.37 -8.12
C ALA A 126 13.71 4.00 -9.50
N GLU A 127 12.68 4.10 -10.34
CA GLU A 127 12.77 4.75 -11.67
C GLU A 127 12.97 6.26 -11.57
N ASN A 128 12.31 6.94 -10.63
CA ASN A 128 12.45 8.39 -10.44
C ASN A 128 13.76 8.83 -9.74
N GLN A 129 14.58 7.88 -9.29
CA GLN A 129 15.88 8.15 -8.65
C GLN A 129 17.08 7.96 -9.60
N LEU A 130 16.83 7.53 -10.85
CA LEU A 130 17.80 7.44 -11.94
C LEU A 130 17.77 8.71 -12.80
#